data_AF-A0A661ER57-F1
#
_entry.id   AF-A0A661ER57-F1
#
_cell.length_a   1.000
_cell.length_b   1.000
_cell.length_c   1.000
_cell.angle_alpha   90.00
_cell.angle_beta   90.00
_cell.angle_gamma   90.00
#
_symmetry.space_group_name_H-M   'P 1'
#
loop_
_entity.id
_entity.type
_entity.pdbx_description
1 polymer ?
#
loop_
_entity_poly.entity_id
_entity_poly.type
_entity_poly.pdbx_seq_one_letter_code
_entity_poly.pdbx_strand_id
1 'polypeptide(L)' 'MSNLASPCVAICELDVTKPFCEGCGRSTEEIAQWRSADDVQKTAILVTSRERLAANSECP' A
#
# COMPACT_ATOMS: atom_id res chain seq x y z
N MET A 1 -13.17 -7.48 14.71
CA MET A 1 -12.35 -6.26 14.64
C MET A 1 -10.98 -6.66 14.12
N SER A 2 -10.77 -6.53 12.81
CA SER A 2 -9.52 -6.86 12.14
C SER A 2 -8.43 -5.85 12.54
N ASN A 3 -7.54 -6.25 13.44
CA ASN A 3 -6.47 -5.45 14.04
C ASN A 3 -5.19 -5.49 13.18
N LEU A 4 -5.34 -5.40 11.86
CA LEU A 4 -4.20 -5.24 10.97
C LEU A 4 -3.88 -3.75 10.87
N ALA A 5 -2.74 -3.38 11.46
CA ALA A 5 -2.21 -2.04 11.38
C ALA A 5 -2.01 -1.65 9.90
N SER A 6 -2.54 -0.49 9.53
CA SER A 6 -2.28 0.08 8.22
C SER A 6 -0.78 0.34 8.10
N PRO A 7 -0.11 -0.08 7.01
CA PRO A 7 1.31 0.20 6.78
C PRO A 7 1.54 1.68 6.38
N CYS A 8 0.53 2.53 6.59
CA CYS A 8 0.58 3.92 6.21
C CYS A 8 1.56 4.66 7.12
N VAL A 9 2.67 5.11 6.55
CA VAL A 9 3.66 5.96 7.22
C VAL A 9 3.25 7.43 7.26
N ALA A 10 1.99 7.76 6.92
CA ALA A 10 1.44 9.11 6.77
C ALA A 10 2.18 10.01 5.76
N ILE A 11 3.09 9.44 4.97
CA ILE A 11 3.71 10.07 3.80
C ILE A 11 2.90 9.63 2.58
N CYS A 12 1.79 10.33 2.33
CA CYS A 12 0.92 10.02 1.20
C CYS A 12 1.39 10.83 -0.02
N GLU A 13 2.44 10.34 -0.67
CA GLU A 13 2.88 10.88 -1.97
C GLU A 13 2.26 10.02 -3.07
N LEU A 14 1.01 10.36 -3.38
CA LEU A 14 0.27 9.83 -4.52
C LEU A 14 0.45 10.82 -5.67
N ASP A 15 1.55 10.67 -6.41
CA ASP A 15 1.76 11.47 -7.61
C ASP A 15 0.75 11.05 -8.69
N VAL A 16 0.20 12.00 -9.45
CA VAL A 16 -0.68 11.71 -10.59
C VAL A 16 0.00 10.87 -11.67
N THR A 17 1.33 10.85 -11.69
CA THR A 17 2.13 10.02 -12.60
C THR A 17 2.31 8.58 -12.13
N LYS A 18 2.07 8.27 -10.84
CA LYS A 18 2.24 6.92 -10.29
C LYS A 18 0.93 6.40 -9.70
N PRO A 19 0.45 5.22 -10.11
CA PRO A 19 -0.77 4.65 -9.55
C PRO A 19 -0.60 4.09 -8.12
N PHE A 20 0.56 4.29 -7.48
CA PHE A 20 0.92 3.76 -6.17
C PHE A 20 1.55 4.85 -5.29
N CYS A 21 1.31 4.79 -3.99
CA CYS A 21 1.91 5.67 -3.00
C CYS A 21 3.40 5.35 -2.82
N GLU A 22 4.28 6.34 -2.96
CA GLU A 22 5.73 6.13 -2.81
C GLU A 22 6.15 5.80 -1.38
N GLY A 23 5.37 6.23 -0.38
CA GLY A 23 5.66 5.97 1.03
C GLY A 23 5.24 4.58 1.51
N CYS A 24 4.11 4.07 1.03
CA CYS A 24 3.55 2.79 1.52
C CYS A 24 3.35 1.71 0.45
N GLY A 25 3.61 1.99 -0.82
CA GLY A 25 3.52 1.04 -1.94
C GLY A 25 2.11 0.64 -2.37
N ARG A 26 1.09 1.28 -1.79
CA ARG A 26 -0.33 0.96 -2.00
C ARG A 26 -0.94 1.83 -3.08
N SER A 27 -1.81 1.24 -3.91
CA SER A 27 -2.64 2.01 -4.84
C SER A 27 -3.78 2.74 -4.13
N THR A 28 -4.34 3.74 -4.80
CA THR A 28 -5.56 4.44 -4.34
C THR A 28 -6.74 3.48 -4.17
N GLU A 29 -6.90 2.51 -5.07
CA GLU A 29 -7.91 1.45 -4.96
C GLU A 29 -7.67 0.54 -3.74
N GLU A 30 -6.42 0.20 -3.44
CA GLU A 30 -6.06 -0.55 -2.23
C GLU A 30 -6.33 0.24 -0.96
N ILE A 31 -6.12 1.55 -0.97
CA ILE A 31 -6.43 2.44 0.16
C ILE A 31 -7.94 2.54 0.35
N ALA A 32 -8.71 2.67 -0.73
CA ALA A 32 -10.17 2.73 -0.70
C ALA A 32 -10.78 1.42 -0.20
N GLN A 33 -10.30 0.27 -0.70
CA GLN A 33 -10.81 -1.04 -0.29
C GLN A 33 -10.33 -1.46 1.12
N TRP A 34 -9.32 -0.82 1.70
CA TRP A 34 -8.76 -1.23 3.01
C TRP A 34 -9.79 -1.25 4.14
N ARG A 35 -10.72 -0.28 4.13
CA ARG A 35 -11.77 -0.19 5.15
C ARG A 35 -12.80 -1.32 5.03
N SER A 36 -13.00 -1.86 3.83
CA SER A 36 -13.90 -2.97 3.53
C SER A 36 -13.20 -4.31 3.40
N ALA A 37 -11.86 -4.34 3.41
CA ALA A 37 -11.06 -5.54 3.20
C ALA A 37 -10.99 -6.42 4.47
N ASP A 38 -11.08 -7.73 4.26
CA ASP A 38 -10.86 -8.75 5.29
C ASP A 38 -9.37 -8.93 5.60
N ASP A 39 -9.05 -9.60 6.71
CA ASP A 39 -7.66 -9.80 7.15
C ASP A 39 -6.77 -10.49 6.09
N VAL A 40 -7.34 -11.39 5.30
CA VAL A 40 -6.66 -12.06 4.18
C VAL A 40 -6.32 -11.07 3.08
N GLN A 41 -7.29 -10.25 2.66
CA GLN A 41 -7.08 -9.22 1.64
C GLN A 41 -6.08 -8.16 2.11
N LYS A 42 -6.19 -7.73 3.36
CA LYS A 42 -5.25 -6.79 3.97
C LYS A 42 -3.83 -7.34 3.94
N THR A 43 -3.65 -8.61 4.29
CA THR A 43 -2.33 -9.28 4.25
C THR A 43 -1.78 -9.33 2.83
N ALA A 44 -2.60 -9.69 1.84
CA ALA A 44 -2.18 -9.70 0.44
C ALA A 44 -1.74 -8.29 -0.02
N ILE A 45 -2.52 -7.26 0.28
CA ILE A 45 -2.18 -5.86 -0.03
C ILE A 45 -0.86 -5.46 0.63
N LEU A 46 -0.63 -5.84 1.89
CA LEU A 46 0.64 -5.56 2.60
C LEU A 46 1.85 -6.19 1.89
N VAL A 47 1.72 -7.45 1.48
CA VAL A 47 2.81 -8.18 0.79
C VAL A 47 3.10 -7.52 -0.55
N THR A 48 2.08 -7.32 -1.40
CA THR A 48 2.25 -6.72 -2.73
C THR A 48 2.79 -5.29 -2.64
N SER A 49 2.36 -4.51 -1.64
CA SER A 49 2.86 -3.15 -1.46
C SER A 49 4.33 -3.12 -1.05
N ARG A 50 4.77 -4.07 -0.21
CA ARG A 50 6.17 -4.22 0.17
C ARG A 50 7.03 -4.67 -1.03
N GLU A 51 6.52 -5.59 -1.84
CA GLU A 51 7.18 -6.00 -3.09
C GLU A 51 7.32 -4.83 -4.06
N ARG A 52 6.26 -4.02 -4.23
CA ARG A 52 6.31 -2.79 -5.04
C ARG A 52 7.32 -1.78 -4.51
N LEU A 53 7.35 -1.55 -3.20
CA LEU A 53 8.35 -0.65 -2.60
C LEU A 53 9.77 -1.16 -2.85
N ALA A 54 10.02 -2.47 -2.70
CA ALA A 54 11.32 -3.05 -3.01
C ALA A 54 11.70 -2.84 -4.49
N ALA A 55 10.78 -3.14 -5.40
CA ALA A 55 10.95 -2.97 -6.85
C ALA A 55 11.09 -1.50 -7.31
N ASN A 56 10.54 -0.54 -6.54
CA ASN A 56 10.62 0.88 -6.86
C ASN A 56 11.80 1.59 -6.15
N SER A 57 12.35 0.97 -5.09
CA SER A 57 13.56 1.44 -4.37
C SER A 57 14.85 0.96 -5.02
N GLU A 58 14.77 0.10 -6.04
CA GLU A 58 15.89 -0.37 -6.87
C GLU A 58 16.00 0.42 -8.19
N CYS A 59 16.08 1.74 -8.12
CA CYS A 59 16.62 2.52 -9.24
C CYS A 59 17.90 3.22 -8.78
N PRO A 60 19.10 2.70 -9.11
CA PRO A 60 20.36 3.40 -8.87
C PRO A 60 20.47 4.72 -9.66
#